data_AF-A0A956UCP0-F1
#
_entry.id   AF-A0A956UCP0-F1
#
_cell.length_a   1.000
_cell.length_b   1.000
_cell.length_c   1.000
_cell.angle_alpha   90.00
_cell.angle_beta   90.00
_cell.angle_gamma   90.00
#
_symmetry.space_group_name_H-M   'P 1'
#
loop_
_entity.id
_entity.type
_entity.pdbx_description
1 polymer ?
#
loop_
_entity_poly.entity_id
_entity_poly.type
_entity_poly.pdbx_seq_one_letter_code
_entity_poly.pdbx_strand_id
1 'polypeptide(L)'
;MKFAKIVFLLAGIYGLVVIAPLYFLEGAVVAQSGKVVNHPEFYYGFAGVTLAWQIGFLLISTDPVRYRLLMFAACVEKLSFVAAIAMLFAQGRVDMTMVFGAGGDFVLLCLFVAAIVSTRGQRYATDAES
;
A
#
# COMPACT_ATOMS: atom_id res chain seq x y z
N MET A 1 16.97 4.23 11.55
CA MET A 1 15.94 3.17 11.38
C MET A 1 14.53 3.50 11.89
N LYS A 2 14.33 4.21 13.02
CA LYS A 2 13.00 4.35 13.67
C LYS A 2 11.89 4.85 12.73
N PHE A 3 12.18 5.85 11.88
CA PHE A 3 11.20 6.38 10.92
C PHE A 3 10.66 5.31 9.96
N ALA A 4 11.54 4.65 9.21
CA ALA A 4 11.13 3.60 8.27
C ALA A 4 10.39 2.46 8.98
N LYS A 5 10.84 2.06 10.18
CA LYS A 5 10.14 1.04 10.98
C LYS A 5 8.70 1.47 11.30
N ILE A 6 8.51 2.68 11.81
CA ILE A 6 7.19 3.20 12.19
C ILE A 6 6.28 3.34 10.96
N VAL A 7 6.79 3.90 9.85
CA VAL A 7 6.02 4.06 8.61
C VAL A 7 5.47 2.73 8.11
N PHE A 8 6.33 1.72 7.97
CA PHE A 8 5.89 0.41 7.47
C PHE A 8 5.05 -0.37 8.48
N LEU A 9 5.30 -0.20 9.79
CA LEU A 9 4.47 -0.79 10.84
C LEU A 9 3.04 -0.23 10.81
N LEU A 10 2.91 1.10 10.80
CA LEU A 10 1.61 1.76 10.77
C LEU A 10 0.87 1.48 9.46
N ALA A 11 1.58 1.51 8.32
CA ALA A 11 0.99 1.16 7.03
C ALA A 11 0.45 -0.28 7.02
N GLY A 12 1.24 -1.25 7.50
CA GLY A 12 0.81 -2.65 7.58
C GLY A 12 -0.37 -2.86 8.52
N ILE A 13 -0.36 -2.28 9.74
CA ILE A 13 -1.47 -2.38 10.70
C ILE A 13 -2.74 -1.74 10.13
N TYR A 14 -2.63 -0.51 9.62
CA TYR A 14 -3.76 0.20 9.03
C TYR A 14 -4.37 -0.59 7.87
N GLY A 15 -3.52 -1.09 6.96
CA GLY A 15 -3.98 -1.89 5.84
C GLY A 15 -4.60 -3.21 6.26
N LEU A 16 -4.12 -3.88 7.31
CA LEU A 16 -4.77 -5.08 7.84
C LEU A 16 -6.19 -4.77 8.34
N VAL A 17 -6.35 -3.68 9.09
CA VAL A 17 -7.65 -3.24 9.62
C VAL A 17 -8.63 -2.89 8.50
N VAL A 18 -8.15 -2.31 7.39
CA VAL A 18 -9.00 -1.89 6.27
C VAL A 18 -9.30 -3.05 5.32
N ILE A 19 -8.32 -3.90 5.01
CA ILE A 19 -8.42 -4.90 3.94
C ILE A 19 -8.96 -6.23 4.43
N ALA A 20 -8.61 -6.68 5.65
CA ALA A 20 -9.11 -7.96 6.16
C ALA A 20 -10.66 -8.04 6.21
N PRO A 21 -11.38 -6.97 6.60
CA PRO A 21 -12.84 -6.99 6.57
C PRO A 21 -13.45 -7.13 5.18
N LEU A 22 -12.74 -6.77 4.09
CA LEU A 22 -13.30 -6.85 2.73
C LEU A 22 -13.78 -8.26 2.36
N TYR A 23 -13.18 -9.30 2.93
CA TYR A 23 -13.61 -10.69 2.75
C TYR A 23 -15.04 -10.98 3.22
N PHE A 24 -15.58 -10.14 4.11
CA PHE A 24 -16.92 -10.30 4.69
C PHE A 24 -17.87 -9.16 4.31
N LEU A 25 -17.36 -8.10 3.68
CA LEU A 25 -18.10 -6.86 3.40
C LEU A 25 -18.58 -6.73 1.96
N GLU A 26 -18.50 -7.78 1.12
CA GLU A 26 -18.96 -7.71 -0.28
C GLU A 26 -20.41 -7.19 -0.38
N GLY A 27 -21.33 -7.73 0.43
CA GLY A 27 -22.72 -7.26 0.46
C GLY A 27 -22.88 -5.80 0.88
N ALA A 28 -22.03 -5.32 1.81
CA ALA A 28 -22.02 -3.92 2.23
C ALA A 28 -21.49 -3.00 1.11
N VAL A 29 -20.47 -3.45 0.36
CA VAL A 29 -19.95 -2.75 -0.82
C VAL A 29 -21.01 -2.65 -1.91
N VAL A 30 -21.77 -3.72 -2.16
CA VAL A 30 -22.90 -3.70 -3.11
C VAL A 30 -23.98 -2.72 -2.64
N ALA A 31 -24.35 -2.75 -1.35
CA ALA A 31 -25.36 -1.86 -0.80
C ALA A 31 -24.96 -0.38 -0.86
N GLN A 32 -23.69 -0.07 -0.57
CA GLN A 32 -23.18 1.30 -0.58
C GLN A 32 -22.98 1.84 -2.01
N SER A 33 -22.45 1.02 -2.92
CA SER A 33 -22.16 1.44 -4.29
C SER A 33 -23.39 1.40 -5.20
N GLY A 34 -24.43 0.65 -4.82
CA GLY A 34 -25.58 0.34 -5.66
C GLY A 34 -25.24 -0.56 -6.86
N LYS A 35 -24.02 -1.12 -6.91
CA LYS A 35 -23.52 -1.94 -8.02
C LYS A 35 -23.19 -3.34 -7.52
N VAL A 36 -23.72 -4.34 -8.21
CA VAL A 36 -23.38 -5.75 -7.95
C VAL A 36 -21.92 -5.99 -8.37
N VAL A 37 -21.21 -6.81 -7.58
CA VAL A 37 -19.87 -7.27 -7.92
C VAL A 37 -19.98 -8.31 -9.04
N ASN A 38 -19.78 -7.87 -10.29
CA ASN A 38 -19.91 -8.74 -11.46
C ASN A 38 -18.71 -9.68 -11.67
N HIS A 39 -17.57 -9.39 -11.02
CA HIS A 39 -16.32 -10.14 -11.10
C HIS A 39 -15.77 -10.40 -9.69
N PRO A 40 -16.33 -11.38 -8.96
CA PRO A 40 -15.90 -11.68 -7.59
C PRO A 40 -14.41 -12.08 -7.54
N GLU A 41 -13.88 -12.72 -8.57
CA GLU A 41 -12.46 -13.07 -8.69
C GLU A 41 -11.54 -11.84 -8.64
N PHE A 42 -11.96 -10.69 -9.18
CA PHE A 42 -11.20 -9.45 -9.07
C PHE A 42 -11.35 -8.80 -7.70
N TYR A 43 -12.53 -8.88 -7.08
CA TYR A 43 -12.77 -8.38 -5.74
C TYR A 43 -11.92 -9.13 -4.70
N TYR A 44 -12.04 -10.45 -4.65
CA TYR A 44 -11.28 -11.29 -3.71
C TYR A 44 -9.80 -11.39 -4.08
N GLY A 45 -9.46 -11.32 -5.38
CA GLY A 45 -8.07 -11.23 -5.84
C GLY A 45 -7.39 -9.96 -5.35
N PHE A 46 -8.06 -8.81 -5.47
CA PHE A 46 -7.58 -7.54 -4.92
C PHE A 46 -7.43 -7.61 -3.40
N ALA A 47 -8.43 -8.12 -2.68
CA ALA A 47 -8.36 -8.28 -1.23
C ALA A 47 -7.17 -9.14 -0.81
N GLY A 48 -6.96 -10.29 -1.48
CA GLY A 48 -5.88 -11.23 -1.14
C GLY A 48 -4.49 -10.70 -1.43
N VAL A 49 -4.25 -10.14 -2.61
CA VAL A 49 -2.94 -9.56 -2.94
C VAL A 49 -2.63 -8.37 -2.03
N THR A 50 -3.61 -7.51 -1.78
CA THR A 50 -3.42 -6.34 -0.90
C THR A 50 -3.14 -6.77 0.54
N LEU A 51 -3.82 -7.80 1.03
CA LEU A 51 -3.59 -8.36 2.37
C LEU A 51 -2.18 -8.95 2.50
N ALA A 52 -1.70 -9.67 1.48
CA ALA A 52 -0.34 -10.20 1.45
C ALA A 52 0.72 -9.08 1.55
N TRP A 53 0.49 -7.94 0.87
CA TRP A 53 1.38 -6.79 0.99
C TRP A 53 1.37 -6.13 2.37
N GLN A 54 0.26 -6.18 3.11
CA GLN A 54 0.25 -5.69 4.50
C GLN A 54 1.20 -6.50 5.39
N ILE A 55 1.22 -7.83 5.20
CA ILE A 55 2.20 -8.70 5.85
C ILE A 55 3.62 -8.33 5.41
N GLY A 56 3.82 -8.07 4.12
CA GLY A 56 5.07 -7.55 3.57
C GLY A 56 5.55 -6.27 4.27
N PHE A 57 4.65 -5.32 4.51
CA PHE A 57 4.97 -4.08 5.22
C PHE A 57 5.36 -4.33 6.68
N LEU A 58 4.66 -5.22 7.38
CA LEU A 58 5.04 -5.64 8.74
C LEU A 58 6.43 -6.28 8.76
N LEU A 59 6.77 -7.13 7.78
CA LEU A 59 8.10 -7.72 7.66
C LEU A 59 9.18 -6.65 7.43
N ILE A 60 8.95 -5.70 6.51
CA ILE A 60 9.86 -4.56 6.27
C ILE A 60 10.07 -3.77 7.57
N SER A 61 9.03 -3.59 8.39
CA SER A 61 9.12 -2.84 9.65
C SER A 61 10.09 -3.45 10.66
N THR A 62 10.35 -4.76 10.60
CA THR A 62 11.29 -5.43 11.50
C THR A 62 12.73 -5.01 11.23
N ASP A 63 13.12 -4.97 9.95
CA ASP A 63 14.44 -4.57 9.48
C ASP A 63 14.39 -3.90 8.08
N PRO A 64 14.13 -2.58 8.03
CA PRO A 64 14.03 -1.86 6.76
C PRO A 64 15.31 -1.86 5.91
N VAL A 65 16.49 -2.07 6.50
CA VAL A 65 17.77 -2.05 5.75
C VAL A 65 17.95 -3.39 5.06
N ARG A 66 17.66 -4.50 5.76
CA ARG A 66 17.64 -5.84 5.16
C ARG A 66 16.63 -5.95 4.03
N TYR A 67 15.43 -5.38 4.22
CA TYR A 67 14.33 -5.46 3.24
C TYR A 67 14.26 -4.28 2.26
N ARG A 68 15.38 -3.56 2.06
CA ARG A 68 15.42 -2.36 1.22
C ARG A 68 14.93 -2.58 -0.22
N LEU A 69 15.23 -3.73 -0.82
CA LEU A 69 14.73 -4.06 -2.17
C LEU A 69 13.20 -4.20 -2.20
N LEU A 70 12.62 -4.78 -1.14
CA LEU A 70 11.19 -4.95 -1.01
C LEU A 70 10.46 -3.60 -0.84
N MET A 71 11.13 -2.58 -0.28
CA MET A 71 10.58 -1.23 -0.21
C MET A 71 10.37 -0.61 -1.59
N PHE A 72 11.21 -0.92 -2.59
CA PHE A 72 10.96 -0.47 -3.97
C PHE A 72 9.71 -1.14 -4.55
N ALA A 73 9.52 -2.44 -4.29
CA ALA A 73 8.31 -3.13 -4.71
C ALA A 73 7.05 -2.55 -4.02
N ALA A 74 7.15 -2.15 -2.75
CA ALA A 74 6.08 -1.42 -2.05
C ALA A 74 5.76 -0.07 -2.71
N CYS A 75 6.76 0.68 -3.19
CA CYS A 75 6.51 1.89 -3.98
C CYS A 75 5.82 1.58 -5.31
N VAL A 76 6.21 0.51 -6.00
CA VAL A 76 5.58 0.10 -7.26
C VAL A 76 4.11 -0.27 -7.03
N GLU A 77 3.80 -1.00 -5.96
CA GLU A 77 2.42 -1.32 -5.57
C GLU A 77 1.58 -0.04 -5.44
N LYS A 78 2.00 0.93 -4.61
CA LYS A 78 1.27 2.20 -4.45
C LYS A 78 1.18 3.02 -5.73
N LEU A 79 2.29 3.21 -6.43
CA LEU A 79 2.31 4.03 -7.64
C LEU A 79 1.43 3.44 -8.75
N SER A 80 1.43 2.11 -8.90
CA SER A 80 0.62 1.44 -9.92
C SER A 80 -0.88 1.70 -9.73
N PHE A 81 -1.36 1.67 -8.49
CA PHE A 81 -2.75 1.95 -8.17
C PHE A 81 -3.09 3.43 -8.34
N VAL A 82 -2.25 4.34 -7.81
CA VAL A 82 -2.44 5.79 -7.96
C VAL A 82 -2.51 6.20 -9.43
N ALA A 83 -1.59 5.69 -10.26
CA ALA A 83 -1.57 5.98 -11.69
C ALA A 83 -2.82 5.45 -12.41
N ALA A 84 -3.26 4.23 -12.06
CA ALA A 84 -4.48 3.65 -12.63
C ALA A 84 -5.73 4.47 -12.28
N ILE A 85 -5.89 4.87 -11.02
CA ILE A 85 -7.04 5.69 -10.60
C ILE A 85 -7.00 7.08 -11.23
N ALA A 86 -5.83 7.71 -11.32
CA ALA A 86 -5.69 9.01 -12.00
C ALA A 86 -6.15 8.93 -13.47
N MET A 87 -5.73 7.88 -14.19
CA MET A 87 -6.11 7.67 -15.59
C MET A 87 -7.61 7.37 -15.72
N LEU A 88 -8.16 6.50 -14.88
CA LEU A 88 -9.58 6.15 -14.90
C LEU A 88 -10.47 7.35 -14.53
N PHE A 89 -10.03 8.20 -13.61
CA PHE A 89 -10.74 9.40 -13.22
C PHE A 89 -10.76 10.42 -14.36
N ALA A 90 -9.63 10.61 -15.04
CA ALA A 90 -9.55 11.45 -16.24
C ALA A 90 -10.46 10.95 -17.39
N GLN A 91 -10.75 9.64 -17.43
CA GLN A 91 -11.70 9.03 -18.36
C GLN A 91 -13.16 9.06 -17.89
N GLY A 92 -13.45 9.61 -16.69
CA GLY A 92 -14.79 9.62 -16.09
C GLY A 92 -15.30 8.23 -15.68
N ARG A 93 -14.42 7.25 -15.48
CA ARG A 93 -14.77 5.85 -15.20
C ARG A 93 -14.83 5.50 -13.71
N VAL A 94 -14.30 6.36 -12.85
CA VAL A 94 -14.36 6.24 -11.39
C VAL A 94 -14.84 7.56 -10.78
N ASP A 95 -15.43 7.48 -9.60
CA ASP A 95 -15.91 8.65 -8.85
C ASP A 95 -14.83 9.21 -7.92
N MET A 96 -15.17 10.29 -7.20
CA MET A 96 -14.24 10.92 -6.25
C MET A 96 -13.89 10.05 -5.05
N THR A 97 -14.73 9.08 -4.67
CA THR A 97 -14.43 8.16 -3.56
C THR A 97 -13.16 7.37 -3.86
N MET A 98 -13.01 6.91 -5.10
CA MET A 98 -11.79 6.22 -5.54
C MET A 98 -10.56 7.14 -5.56
N VAL A 99 -10.74 8.42 -5.90
CA VAL A 99 -9.65 9.41 -5.87
C VAL A 99 -9.16 9.65 -4.44
N PHE A 100 -10.06 9.74 -3.46
CA PHE A 100 -9.67 9.84 -2.06
C PHE A 100 -8.90 8.60 -1.57
N GLY A 101 -9.33 7.41 -1.98
CA GLY A 101 -8.60 6.17 -1.72
C GLY A 101 -7.16 6.23 -2.27
N ALA A 102 -7.01 6.56 -3.56
CA ALA A 102 -5.71 6.73 -4.19
C ALA A 102 -4.87 7.86 -3.56
N GLY A 103 -5.51 8.91 -3.03
CA GLY A 103 -4.82 9.95 -2.26
C GLY A 103 -4.11 9.40 -1.02
N GLY A 104 -4.75 8.46 -0.31
CA GLY A 104 -4.13 7.74 0.81
C GLY A 104 -2.91 6.92 0.37
N ASP A 105 -3.03 6.18 -0.73
CA ASP A 105 -1.92 5.43 -1.31
C ASP A 105 -0.78 6.34 -1.79
N PHE A 106 -1.09 7.52 -2.31
CA PHE A 106 -0.08 8.51 -2.71
C PHE A 106 0.70 9.07 -1.51
N VAL A 107 0.01 9.35 -0.39
CA VAL A 107 0.69 9.75 0.85
C VAL A 107 1.62 8.63 1.33
N LEU A 108 1.17 7.38 1.33
CA LEU A 108 2.00 6.23 1.68
C LEU A 108 3.19 6.07 0.73
N LEU A 109 3.00 6.28 -0.58
CA LEU A 109 4.09 6.28 -1.57
C LEU A 109 5.16 7.31 -1.22
N CYS A 110 4.77 8.55 -0.91
CA CYS A 110 5.72 9.59 -0.49
C CYS A 110 6.49 9.18 0.77
N LEU A 111 5.80 8.60 1.76
CA LEU A 111 6.42 8.10 2.99
C LEU A 111 7.38 6.94 2.73
N PHE A 112 7.04 6.02 1.82
CA PHE A 112 7.90 4.88 1.45
C PHE A 112 9.16 5.36 0.72
N VAL A 113 9.04 6.33 -0.19
CA VAL A 113 10.20 6.96 -0.84
C VAL A 113 11.09 7.65 0.19
N ALA A 114 10.52 8.42 1.13
CA ALA A 114 11.27 9.04 2.21
C ALA A 114 11.98 7.99 3.08
N ALA A 115 11.32 6.86 3.37
CA ALA A 115 11.91 5.76 4.10
C ALA A 115 13.12 5.14 3.35
N ILE A 116 13.03 4.97 2.02
CA ILE A 116 14.14 4.45 1.17
C ILE A 116 15.35 5.39 1.20
N VAL A 117 15.13 6.69 1.16
CA VAL A 117 16.20 7.69 1.24
C VAL A 117 16.85 7.65 2.63
N SER A 118 16.04 7.61 3.69
CA SER A 118 16.54 7.55 5.07
C SER A 118 17.38 6.31 5.38
N THR A 119 17.14 5.19 4.70
CA THR A 119 17.93 3.95 4.85
C THR A 119 19.22 3.94 4.02
N ARG A 120 19.42 4.87 3.04
CA ARG A 120 20.67 4.96 2.26
C ARG A 120 21.81 5.45 3.12
N GLY A 121 21.59 6.56 3.83
CA GLY A 121 22.62 7.23 4.62
C GLY A 121 23.23 6.33 5.71
N GLN A 122 22.50 5.33 6.19
CA GLN A 122 22.99 4.44 7.25
C GLN A 122 23.78 3.23 6.75
N ARG A 123 23.49 2.72 5.54
CA ARG A 123 24.29 1.62 4.96
C ARG A 123 25.74 2.07 4.73
N TYR A 124 25.91 3.26 4.16
CA TYR A 124 27.23 3.86 3.98
C TYR A 124 27.99 4.14 5.30
N ALA A 125 27.29 4.48 6.37
CA ALA A 125 27.92 4.67 7.68
C ALA A 125 28.42 3.35 8.28
N THR A 126 27.68 2.25 8.08
CA THR A 126 28.07 0.92 8.58
C THR A 126 29.23 0.34 7.75
N ASP A 127 29.22 0.55 6.43
CA ASP A 127 30.28 0.11 5.52
C ASP A 127 31.58 0.94 5.67
N ALA A 128 31.52 2.14 6.24
CA ALA A 128 32.68 3.00 6.51
C ALA A 128 33.37 2.68 7.85
N GLU A 129 32.71 1.94 8.74
CA GLU A 129 33.23 1.55 10.06
C GLU A 129 33.79 0.11 10.08
N SER A 130 33.69 -0.64 8.98
CA SER A 130 34.18 -2.02 8.80
C SER A 130 35.44 -2.10 7.95
#